data_AF-A0A822CYC1-F1
#
_entry.id   AF-A0A822CYC1-F1
#
_cell.length_a   1.000
_cell.length_b   1.000
_cell.length_c   1.000
_cell.angle_alpha   90.00
_cell.angle_beta   90.00
_cell.angle_gamma   90.00
#
_symmetry.space_group_name_H-M   'P 1'
#
loop_
_entity.id
_entity.type
_entity.pdbx_description
1 polymer ?
#
loop_
_entity_poly.entity_id
_entity_poly.type
_entity_poly.pdbx_seq_one_letter_code
_entity_poly.pdbx_strand_id
1 'polypeptide(L)'
;IREGEFDRFQKCQTLDNHQLLWHGSRTTNFADILDQDLRIAPSEATGYMFEYYYINGDVLIPIGYGVPSNARHTSLLYNEYIVYNTDLINTEISLRVDFQ
;
A
#
# COMPACT_ATOMS: atom_id res chain seq x y z
N ILE A 1 7.56 8.15 18.08
CA ILE A 1 6.91 8.96 17.02
C ILE A 1 7.76 8.75 15.79
N ARG A 2 7.18 8.32 14.67
CA ARG A 2 7.95 8.04 13.45
C ARG A 2 8.44 9.37 12.88
N GLU A 3 9.76 9.56 12.83
CA GLU A 3 10.34 10.87 12.52
C GLU A 3 10.14 11.23 11.04
N GLY A 4 9.58 12.41 10.77
CA GLY A 4 9.41 12.95 9.42
C GLY A 4 8.31 12.30 8.57
N GLU A 5 7.54 11.32 9.07
CA GLU A 5 6.35 10.79 8.37
C GLU A 5 5.29 11.87 8.17
N PHE A 6 4.97 12.62 9.23
CA PHE A 6 4.01 13.72 9.15
C PHE A 6 4.44 14.81 8.17
N ASP A 7 5.72 15.20 8.18
CA ASP A 7 6.24 16.23 7.26
C ASP A 7 6.23 15.78 5.80
N ARG A 8 6.42 14.48 5.53
CA ARG A 8 6.27 13.89 4.19
C ARG A 8 4.80 13.92 3.77
N PHE A 9 3.91 13.46 4.63
CA PHE A 9 2.47 13.44 4.36
C PHE A 9 1.88 14.84 4.18
N GLN A 10 2.38 15.86 4.90
CA GLN A 10 1.95 17.25 4.74
C GLN A 10 2.08 17.75 3.29
N LYS A 11 3.09 17.31 2.56
CA LYS A 11 3.28 17.68 1.14
C LYS A 11 2.15 17.13 0.25
N CYS A 12 1.50 16.07 0.70
CA CYS A 12 0.41 15.39 0.02
C CYS A 12 -0.98 15.82 0.53
N GLN A 13 -1.08 16.73 1.50
CA GLN A 13 -2.36 17.25 1.98
C GLN A 13 -3.14 18.04 0.93
N THR A 14 -2.47 18.51 -0.13
CA THR A 14 -3.13 19.17 -1.26
C THR A 14 -3.89 18.20 -2.16
N LEU A 15 -3.61 16.89 -2.07
CA LEU A 15 -4.36 15.86 -2.76
C LEU A 15 -5.71 15.67 -2.06
N ASP A 16 -6.76 15.38 -2.82
CA ASP A 16 -8.06 15.05 -2.28
C ASP A 16 -8.17 13.55 -1.91
N ASN A 17 -9.34 13.13 -1.41
CA ASN A 17 -9.67 11.74 -1.14
C ASN A 17 -8.77 11.04 -0.09
N HIS A 18 -8.44 11.74 1.01
CA HIS A 18 -7.84 11.09 2.17
C HIS A 18 -8.85 10.20 2.89
N GLN A 19 -8.50 8.93 3.09
CA GLN A 19 -9.32 7.95 3.79
C GLN A 19 -8.50 7.30 4.91
N LEU A 20 -9.15 7.06 6.06
CA LEU A 20 -8.58 6.23 7.11
C LEU A 20 -8.83 4.76 6.73
N LEU A 21 -7.75 4.03 6.44
CA LEU A 21 -7.78 2.67 5.93
C LEU A 21 -7.09 1.69 6.88
N TRP A 22 -7.44 0.41 6.76
CA TRP A 22 -6.85 -0.66 7.55
C TRP A 22 -5.62 -1.24 6.86
N HIS A 23 -4.55 -1.43 7.63
CA HIS A 23 -3.39 -2.22 7.22
C HIS A 23 -3.08 -3.28 8.28
N GLY A 24 -3.15 -4.55 7.88
CA GLY A 24 -2.75 -5.70 8.71
C GLY A 24 -1.42 -6.28 8.24
N SER A 25 -0.51 -6.53 9.18
CA SER A 25 0.75 -7.22 8.93
C SER A 25 1.00 -8.31 9.97
N ARG A 26 1.95 -9.20 9.74
CA ARG A 26 2.36 -10.19 10.76
C ARG A 26 2.98 -9.47 11.94
N THR A 27 2.75 -9.96 13.16
CA THR A 27 3.29 -9.35 14.40
C THR A 27 4.81 -9.18 14.36
N THR A 28 5.53 -10.12 13.73
CA THR A 28 6.99 -10.06 13.55
C THR A 28 7.47 -8.86 12.75
N ASN A 29 6.60 -8.27 11.91
CA ASN A 29 6.95 -7.17 11.02
C ASN A 29 6.73 -5.80 11.67
N PHE A 30 6.05 -5.72 12.81
CA PHE A 30 5.72 -4.43 13.45
C PHE A 30 6.95 -3.71 14.00
N ALA A 31 8.00 -4.43 14.39
CA ALA A 31 9.25 -3.80 14.81
C ALA A 31 9.83 -2.94 13.68
N ASP A 32 9.95 -3.52 12.48
CA ASP A 32 10.42 -2.83 11.28
C ASP A 32 9.48 -1.70 10.84
N ILE A 33 8.15 -1.92 10.87
CA ILE A 33 7.17 -0.90 10.46
C ILE A 33 7.19 0.32 11.38
N LEU A 34 7.47 0.13 12.68
CA LEU A 34 7.55 1.25 13.62
C LEU A 34 8.89 1.99 13.54
N ASP A 35 9.95 1.32 13.10
CA ASP A 35 11.29 1.90 12.93
C ASP A 35 11.44 2.63 11.58
N GLN A 36 10.87 2.08 10.50
CA GLN A 36 11.14 2.50 9.12
C GLN A 36 9.88 2.81 8.30
N ASP A 37 8.72 2.84 8.93
CA ASP A 37 7.42 2.98 8.28
C ASP A 37 7.07 1.81 7.34
N LEU A 38 5.93 1.94 6.66
CA LEU A 38 5.53 1.02 5.61
C LEU A 38 6.45 1.16 4.40
N ARG A 39 7.00 0.04 3.93
CA ARG A 39 7.89 -0.02 2.76
C ARG A 39 7.18 -0.69 1.59
N ILE A 40 7.47 -0.21 0.39
CA ILE A 40 7.09 -0.88 -0.85
C ILE A 40 8.08 -2.02 -1.09
N ALA A 41 7.57 -3.16 -1.55
CA ALA A 41 8.42 -4.28 -1.91
C ALA A 41 9.44 -3.85 -2.99
N PRO A 42 10.71 -4.31 -2.89
CA PRO A 42 11.71 -4.00 -3.91
C PRO A 42 11.31 -4.59 -5.27
N SER A 43 11.84 -4.02 -6.36
CA SER A 43 11.50 -4.41 -7.74
C SER A 43 11.76 -5.88 -8.06
N GLU A 44 12.67 -6.51 -7.32
CA GLU A 44 13.06 -7.91 -7.51
C GLU A 44 12.13 -8.91 -6.78
N ALA A 45 11.20 -8.42 -5.95
CA ALA A 45 10.31 -9.28 -5.17
C ALA A 45 9.31 -10.03 -6.08
N THR A 46 9.27 -11.35 -5.96
CA THR A 46 8.31 -12.19 -6.67
C THR A 46 7.03 -12.39 -5.84
N GLY A 47 5.87 -12.50 -6.49
CA GLY A 47 4.59 -12.79 -5.82
C GLY A 47 3.66 -11.58 -5.62
N TYR A 48 4.12 -10.38 -5.94
CA TYR A 48 3.24 -9.26 -6.22
C TYR A 48 3.11 -9.12 -7.73
N MET A 49 1.94 -8.70 -8.19
CA MET A 49 1.71 -8.58 -9.61
C MET A 49 2.41 -7.31 -10.12
N PHE A 50 3.44 -7.44 -10.99
CA PHE A 50 4.24 -6.32 -11.51
C PHE A 50 4.45 -6.40 -13.04
N GLU A 51 3.43 -6.09 -13.81
CA GLU A 51 3.54 -5.40 -15.09
C GLU A 51 3.59 -3.88 -14.88
N TYR A 52 3.91 -3.11 -15.92
CA TYR A 52 3.91 -1.65 -15.87
C TYR A 52 3.13 -1.09 -17.07
N TYR A 53 2.24 -0.13 -16.82
CA TYR A 53 1.46 0.56 -17.82
C TYR A 53 1.87 2.02 -17.88
N TYR A 54 2.13 2.55 -19.07
CA TYR A 54 2.38 3.96 -19.26
C TYR A 54 1.08 4.69 -19.56
N ILE A 55 0.62 5.56 -18.66
CA ILE A 55 -0.44 6.52 -18.99
C ILE A 55 0.20 7.70 -19.71
N ASN A 56 -0.25 7.96 -20.93
CA ASN A 56 0.20 9.06 -21.81
C ASN A 56 1.70 9.06 -22.14
N GLY A 57 2.42 7.94 -21.94
CA GLY A 57 3.84 7.81 -22.25
C GLY A 57 4.80 8.22 -21.12
N ASP A 58 4.32 8.92 -20.10
CA ASP A 58 5.18 9.50 -19.05
C ASP A 58 4.93 8.92 -17.66
N VAL A 59 3.71 8.45 -17.37
CA VAL A 59 3.34 7.98 -16.03
C VAL A 59 3.37 6.46 -15.99
N LEU A 60 4.39 5.90 -15.34
CA LEU A 60 4.54 4.48 -15.11
C LEU A 60 3.66 4.04 -13.93
N ILE A 61 2.68 3.18 -14.21
CA ILE A 61 1.81 2.55 -13.21
C ILE A 61 2.14 1.06 -13.13
N PRO A 62 2.54 0.54 -11.96
CA PRO A 62 2.62 -0.90 -11.77
C PRO A 62 1.20 -1.47 -11.90
N ILE A 63 0.95 -2.23 -12.95
CA ILE A 63 -0.27 -3.02 -13.14
C ILE A 63 0.10 -4.47 -12.85
N GLY A 64 -0.77 -5.25 -12.26
CA GLY A 64 -0.40 -6.64 -12.05
C GLY A 64 -0.38 -7.51 -13.30
N TYR A 65 0.48 -8.55 -13.37
CA TYR A 65 0.25 -9.70 -14.26
C TYR A 65 -1.16 -10.26 -14.00
N GLY A 66 -2.09 -10.01 -14.93
CA GLY A 66 -3.39 -10.66 -14.92
C GLY A 66 -3.19 -12.16 -15.10
N VAL A 67 -3.32 -12.94 -14.03
CA VAL A 67 -3.37 -14.40 -14.15
C VAL A 67 -4.71 -14.76 -14.80
N PRO A 68 -4.74 -15.44 -15.96
CA PRO A 68 -5.98 -15.93 -16.53
C PRO A 68 -6.59 -16.94 -15.57
N SER A 69 -7.50 -16.47 -14.72
CA SER A 69 -8.38 -17.34 -13.97
C SER A 69 -9.55 -17.68 -14.87
N ASN A 70 -9.94 -18.96 -14.94
CA ASN A 70 -11.21 -19.35 -15.54
C ASN A 70 -12.44 -18.85 -14.74
N ALA A 71 -12.26 -17.91 -13.80
CA ALA A 71 -13.32 -17.32 -13.01
C ALA A 71 -13.99 -16.19 -13.81
N ARG A 72 -15.19 -16.47 -14.32
CA ARG A 72 -16.13 -15.42 -14.75
C ARG A 72 -16.59 -14.67 -13.48
N HIS A 73 -16.56 -13.34 -13.51
CA HIS A 73 -16.66 -12.42 -12.35
C HIS A 73 -15.41 -12.40 -11.46
N THR A 74 -14.49 -11.48 -11.74
CA THR A 74 -13.39 -11.15 -10.84
C THR A 74 -13.96 -10.81 -9.46
N SER A 75 -13.67 -11.65 -8.48
CA SER A 75 -14.30 -11.62 -7.16
C SER A 75 -13.37 -10.94 -6.16
N LEU A 76 -13.18 -9.63 -6.28
CA LEU A 76 -12.83 -8.85 -5.09
C LEU A 76 -14.11 -8.78 -4.24
N LEU A 77 -14.16 -9.60 -3.19
CA LEU A 77 -15.28 -9.59 -2.24
C LEU A 77 -15.35 -8.26 -1.47
N TYR A 78 -14.23 -7.52 -1.43
CA TYR A 78 -14.05 -6.28 -0.69
C TYR A 78 -13.19 -5.29 -1.49
N ASN A 79 -13.31 -4.01 -1.16
CA ASN A 79 -12.49 -2.96 -1.76
C ASN A 79 -11.03 -3.11 -1.34
N GLU A 80 -10.12 -2.87 -2.28
CA GLU A 80 -8.69 -2.77 -2.04
C GLU A 80 -8.20 -1.36 -2.41
N TYR A 81 -7.26 -0.85 -1.62
CA TYR A 81 -6.64 0.46 -1.83
C TYR A 81 -5.13 0.27 -1.87
N ILE A 82 -4.52 0.61 -3.00
CA ILE A 82 -3.09 0.41 -3.25
C ILE A 82 -2.46 1.78 -3.49
N VAL A 83 -1.36 2.04 -2.80
CA VAL A 83 -0.55 3.24 -2.94
C VAL A 83 0.87 2.85 -3.35
N TYR A 84 1.44 3.63 -4.28
CA TYR A 84 2.77 3.37 -4.84
C TYR A 84 3.83 4.39 -4.39
N ASN A 85 3.45 5.29 -3.49
CA ASN A 85 4.36 6.20 -2.82
C ASN A 85 4.07 6.17 -1.32
N THR A 86 5.08 5.89 -0.51
CA THR A 86 4.99 5.83 0.95
C THR A 86 4.69 7.19 1.57
N ASP A 87 5.02 8.30 0.90
CA ASP A 87 4.72 9.66 1.37
C ASP A 87 3.22 9.96 1.43
N LEU A 88 2.39 9.17 0.73
CA LEU A 88 0.93 9.24 0.76
C LEU A 88 0.32 8.55 1.99
N ILE A 89 1.13 7.86 2.78
CA ILE A 89 0.70 7.11 3.95
C ILE A 89 1.11 7.87 5.20
N ASN A 90 0.18 7.91 6.15
CA ASN A 90 0.46 8.38 7.50
C ASN A 90 -0.26 7.45 8.48
N THR A 91 0.52 6.68 9.25
CA THR A 91 -0.04 5.65 10.13
C THR A 91 -0.42 6.25 11.48
N GLU A 92 -1.69 6.61 11.63
CA GLU A 92 -2.19 7.31 12.81
C GLU A 92 -2.40 6.42 14.05
N ILE A 93 -2.90 5.18 13.86
CA ILE A 93 -3.39 4.32 14.95
C ILE A 93 -2.80 2.92 14.83
N SER A 94 -2.33 2.37 15.96
CA SER A 94 -1.97 0.95 16.09
C SER A 94 -2.93 0.27 17.07
N LEU A 95 -3.52 -0.84 16.64
CA LEU A 95 -4.48 -1.62 17.43
C LEU A 95 -3.95 -3.03 17.66
N ARG A 96 -3.99 -3.46 18.93
CA ARG A 96 -3.79 -4.86 19.32
C ARG A 96 -5.16 -5.50 19.47
N VAL A 97 -5.41 -6.57 18.71
CA VAL A 97 -6.67 -7.30 18.73
C VAL A 97 -6.39 -8.72 19.22
N ASP A 98 -7.09 -9.14 20.26
CA ASP A 98 -7.10 -10.53 20.72
C ASP A 98 -8.35 -11.20 20.12
N PHE A 99 -8.14 -12.19 19.26
CA PHE A 99 -9.23 -12.95 18.62
C PHE A 99 -9.70 -14.06 19.56
N GLN A 100 -11.02 -14.24 19.67
CA GLN A 100 -11.65 -15.32 20.42
C GLN A 100 -11.85 -16.57 19.57
#